data_AF-A0AAV0T8J5-F1
#
_entry.id   AF-A0AAV0T8J5-F1
#
_cell.length_a   1.000
_cell.length_b   1.000
_cell.length_c   1.000
_cell.angle_alpha   90.00
_cell.angle_beta   90.00
_cell.angle_gamma   90.00
#
_symmetry.space_group_name_H-M   'P 1'
#
loop_
_entity.id
_entity.type
_entity.pdbx_description
1 polymer ?
#
loop_
_entity_poly.entity_id
_entity_poly.type
_entity_poly.pdbx_seq_one_letter_code
_entity_poly.pdbx_strand_id
1 'polypeptide(L)'
;MDTFRPNIKYITLCLRVTRYLVTYFVFELFKLNQHGDIQQRTLPFDMWAKYAAKAPEKLSSEMIGKVWEFYGFDGPVRMLEDFVMADVAEGVVRDLKTELIGFWKAENTPMKEALNHLRFDKTTVLLVRERLLNTWLEYGNTKKGVTKEMVEAIDSCDDEMRVAILEDLRKIKGTDGLVKFALNHLMTYLEERKVDANLVYKFLKLDQPEYKQPRTLHFETWVRYAARSPILLSKSTLESVFNIHGDVGILELAKAYSNRRKDFSYLLNF
;
A
#
# COMPACT_ATOMS: atom_id res chain seq x y z
N MET A 1 -13.78 15.35 37.53
CA MET A 1 -13.95 15.00 36.11
C MET A 1 -14.68 16.16 35.44
N ASP A 2 -13.93 17.14 34.95
CA ASP A 2 -14.49 18.25 34.17
C ASP A 2 -14.28 17.95 32.70
N THR A 3 -15.37 17.69 32.00
CA THR A 3 -15.38 17.47 30.56
C THR A 3 -15.29 18.82 29.86
N PHE A 4 -14.06 19.23 29.53
CA PHE A 4 -13.84 20.41 28.71
C PHE A 4 -14.29 20.12 27.27
N ARG A 5 -15.48 20.60 26.89
CA ARG A 5 -15.90 20.67 25.49
C ARG A 5 -15.26 21.91 24.86
N PRO A 6 -14.38 21.77 23.85
CA PRO A 6 -13.83 22.93 23.17
C PRO A 6 -14.96 23.70 22.49
N ASN A 7 -15.07 24.99 22.78
CA ASN A 7 -16.07 25.85 22.17
C ASN A 7 -15.68 26.11 20.70
N ILE A 8 -16.31 25.37 19.78
CA ILE A 8 -16.07 25.42 18.32
C ILE A 8 -16.12 26.86 17.78
N LYS A 9 -16.92 27.74 18.40
CA LYS A 9 -16.99 29.16 18.02
C LYS A 9 -15.70 29.92 18.31
N TYR A 10 -15.01 29.62 19.41
CA TYR A 10 -13.72 30.26 19.73
C TYR A 10 -12.60 29.79 18.79
N ILE A 11 -12.60 28.51 18.42
CA ILE A 11 -11.65 27.98 17.42
C ILE A 11 -11.89 28.64 16.06
N THR A 12 -13.16 28.78 15.65
CA THR A 12 -13.52 29.43 14.38
C THR A 12 -13.22 30.93 14.38
N LEU A 13 -13.34 31.60 15.54
CA LEU A 13 -13.02 33.02 15.70
C LEU A 13 -11.50 33.27 15.71
N CYS A 14 -10.71 32.42 16.39
CA CYS A 14 -9.25 32.46 16.34
C CYS A 14 -8.72 32.18 14.92
N LEU A 15 -9.32 31.23 14.19
CA LEU A 15 -9.00 30.95 12.78
C LEU A 15 -9.32 32.13 11.84
N ARG A 16 -10.21 33.06 12.23
CA ARG A 16 -10.57 34.24 11.43
C ARG A 16 -9.78 35.50 11.78
N VAL A 17 -9.22 35.59 12.99
CA VAL A 17 -8.62 36.84 13.51
C VAL A 17 -7.09 36.87 13.41
N THR A 18 -6.41 35.73 13.28
CA THR A 18 -4.96 35.70 13.01
C THR A 18 -4.66 34.97 11.72
N ARG A 19 -4.21 35.74 10.72
CA ARG A 19 -3.43 35.18 9.61
C ARG A 19 -2.21 34.49 10.22
N TYR A 20 -2.29 33.18 10.34
CA TYR A 20 -1.22 32.24 10.64
C TYR A 20 -0.66 32.25 12.07
N LEU A 21 -1.28 31.47 12.96
CA LEU A 21 -0.54 30.86 14.05
C LEU A 21 0.44 29.83 13.45
N VAL A 22 1.70 29.82 13.92
CA VAL A 22 2.68 28.77 13.62
C VAL A 22 2.03 27.42 13.91
N THR A 23 2.19 26.44 13.02
CA THR A 23 1.61 25.08 13.16
C THR A 23 1.82 24.50 14.56
N TYR A 24 2.96 24.79 15.17
CA TYR A 24 3.29 24.50 16.56
C TYR A 24 2.29 25.05 17.58
N PHE A 25 1.91 26.33 17.52
CA PHE A 25 0.96 26.92 18.48
C PHE A 25 -0.43 26.27 18.40
N VAL A 26 -0.87 25.91 17.20
CA VAL A 26 -2.16 25.20 17.04
C VAL A 26 -2.06 23.77 17.60
N PHE A 27 -0.90 23.14 17.48
CA PHE A 27 -0.63 21.84 18.08
C PHE A 27 -0.71 21.88 19.62
N GLU A 28 -0.10 22.89 20.22
CA GLU A 28 -0.18 23.13 21.68
C GLU A 28 -1.59 23.51 22.12
N LEU A 29 -2.30 24.34 21.35
CA LEU A 29 -3.68 24.74 21.65
C LEU A 29 -4.62 23.53 21.73
N PHE A 30 -4.40 22.54 20.87
CA PHE A 30 -5.12 21.26 20.89
C PHE A 30 -4.57 20.27 21.91
N LYS A 31 -3.55 20.66 22.69
CA LYS A 31 -2.89 19.84 23.71
C LYS A 31 -2.31 18.54 23.13
N LEU A 32 -1.85 18.60 21.88
CA LEU A 32 -1.35 17.43 21.16
C LEU A 32 0.03 16.98 21.64
N ASN A 33 0.76 17.84 22.37
CA ASN A 33 2.06 17.58 23.01
C ASN A 33 1.96 17.12 24.48
N GLN A 34 0.78 16.70 24.95
CA GLN A 34 0.61 16.22 26.33
C GLN A 34 0.63 14.69 26.40
N HIS A 35 1.19 14.13 27.47
CA HIS A 35 1.16 12.68 27.69
C HIS A 35 -0.24 12.26 28.17
N GLY A 36 -0.79 11.19 27.58
CA GLY A 36 -2.15 10.72 27.84
C GLY A 36 -2.65 9.80 26.73
N ASP A 37 -3.90 9.32 26.84
CA ASP A 37 -4.49 8.38 25.88
C ASP A 37 -4.50 8.98 24.45
N ILE A 38 -3.76 8.35 23.54
CA ILE A 38 -3.64 8.74 22.13
C ILE A 38 -5.00 8.64 21.42
N GLN A 39 -5.90 7.74 21.85
CA GLN A 39 -7.22 7.61 21.24
C GLN A 39 -8.05 8.88 21.43
N GLN A 40 -7.92 9.53 22.60
CA GLN A 40 -8.63 10.78 22.91
C GLN A 40 -8.11 11.98 22.09
N ARG A 41 -6.89 11.86 21.53
CA ARG A 41 -6.22 12.91 20.76
C ARG A 41 -6.26 12.69 19.25
N THR A 42 -6.81 11.56 18.79
CA THR A 42 -6.93 11.24 17.36
C THR A 42 -7.72 12.30 16.59
N LEU A 43 -8.95 12.61 17.02
CA LEU A 43 -9.78 13.62 16.33
C LEU A 43 -9.14 15.03 16.36
N PRO A 44 -8.63 15.52 17.51
CA PRO A 44 -7.85 16.76 17.56
C PRO A 44 -6.63 16.76 16.63
N PHE A 45 -5.89 15.64 16.56
CA PHE A 45 -4.73 15.51 15.68
C PHE A 45 -5.11 15.59 14.20
N ASP A 46 -6.16 14.88 13.77
CA ASP A 46 -6.63 14.92 12.38
C ASP A 46 -7.09 16.33 11.97
N MET A 47 -7.70 17.08 12.89
CA MET A 47 -8.03 18.50 12.63
C MET A 47 -6.78 19.37 12.49
N TRP A 48 -5.75 19.12 13.31
CA TRP A 48 -4.48 19.84 13.22
C TRP A 48 -3.71 19.48 11.95
N ALA A 49 -3.66 18.22 11.54
CA ALA A 49 -2.98 17.79 10.31
C ALA A 49 -3.59 18.46 9.08
N LYS A 50 -4.94 18.53 9.00
CA LYS A 50 -5.66 19.31 7.99
C LYS A 50 -5.38 20.82 8.06
N TYR A 51 -5.15 21.36 9.25
CA TYR A 51 -4.72 22.75 9.39
C TYR A 51 -3.29 22.94 8.89
N ALA A 52 -2.37 22.05 9.25
CA ALA A 52 -0.98 22.07 8.81
C ALA A 52 -0.86 21.95 7.28
N ALA A 53 -1.74 21.17 6.64
CA ALA A 53 -1.83 21.05 5.19
C ALA A 53 -2.19 22.38 4.48
N LYS A 54 -2.84 23.33 5.18
CA LYS A 54 -3.17 24.66 4.64
C LYS A 54 -2.05 25.69 4.77
N ALA A 55 -1.03 25.39 5.58
CA ALA A 55 0.15 26.24 5.78
C ALA A 55 1.41 25.37 5.88
N PRO A 56 1.68 24.54 4.86
CA PRO A 56 2.73 23.52 4.90
C PRO A 56 4.13 24.12 4.98
N GLU A 57 4.33 25.34 4.48
CA GLU A 57 5.58 26.11 4.58
C GLU A 57 5.98 26.47 6.03
N LYS A 58 5.04 26.30 6.97
CA LYS A 58 5.24 26.56 8.41
C LYS A 58 5.47 25.28 9.19
N LEU A 59 5.59 24.13 8.52
CA LEU A 59 5.92 22.86 9.14
C LEU A 59 7.44 22.68 9.12
N SER A 60 8.07 22.69 10.30
CA SER A 60 9.51 22.43 10.45
C SER A 60 9.80 20.95 10.68
N SER A 61 11.03 20.50 10.38
CA SER A 61 11.50 19.15 10.76
C SER A 61 11.39 18.89 12.26
N GLU A 62 11.64 19.90 13.11
CA GLU A 62 11.44 19.79 14.57
C GLU A 62 9.97 19.46 14.90
N MET A 63 9.02 20.07 14.19
CA MET A 63 7.61 19.80 14.38
C MET A 63 7.24 18.36 13.98
N ILE A 64 7.80 17.87 12.87
CA ILE A 64 7.63 16.47 12.43
C ILE A 64 8.22 15.53 13.49
N GLY A 65 9.38 15.85 14.06
CA GLY A 65 10.00 15.11 15.17
C GLY A 65 9.14 15.07 16.44
N LYS A 66 8.42 16.15 16.77
CA LYS A 66 7.45 16.14 17.88
C LYS A 66 6.23 15.28 17.56
N VAL A 67 5.68 15.38 16.34
CA VAL A 67 4.57 14.50 15.94
C VAL A 67 4.98 13.03 16.06
N TRP A 68 6.18 12.71 15.61
CA TRP A 68 6.81 11.41 15.77
C TRP A 68 6.90 10.98 17.25
N GLU A 69 7.46 11.82 18.11
CA GLU A 69 7.61 11.54 19.55
C GLU A 69 6.28 11.20 20.24
N PHE A 70 5.21 11.94 19.93
CA PHE A 70 3.92 11.80 20.62
C PHE A 70 2.96 10.80 19.99
N TYR A 71 3.09 10.52 18.69
CA TYR A 71 2.13 9.70 17.92
C TYR A 71 2.78 8.50 17.22
N GLY A 72 4.10 8.36 17.26
CA GLY A 72 4.84 7.34 16.51
C GLY A 72 4.61 7.46 15.00
N PHE A 73 4.70 6.33 14.29
CA PHE A 73 4.54 6.30 12.82
C PHE A 73 3.13 6.70 12.36
N ASP A 74 2.12 6.56 13.21
CA ASP A 74 0.76 7.00 12.91
C ASP A 74 0.68 8.48 12.57
N GLY A 75 1.43 9.32 13.29
CA GLY A 75 1.35 10.77 13.15
C GLY A 75 1.79 11.24 11.76
N PRO A 76 3.05 10.99 11.35
CA PRO A 76 3.54 11.40 10.04
C PRO A 76 2.82 10.73 8.87
N VAL A 77 2.35 9.48 9.01
CA VAL A 77 1.56 8.80 7.96
C VAL A 77 0.22 9.49 7.73
N ARG A 78 -0.50 9.85 8.80
CA ARG A 78 -1.74 10.63 8.69
C ARG A 78 -1.52 12.03 8.12
N MET A 79 -0.42 12.68 8.49
CA MET A 79 -0.05 13.96 7.88
C MET A 79 0.17 13.81 6.37
N LEU A 80 0.87 12.74 5.94
CA LEU A 80 1.08 12.48 4.52
C LEU A 80 -0.25 12.29 3.78
N GLU A 81 -1.19 11.54 4.38
CA GLU A 81 -2.53 11.36 3.84
C GLU A 81 -3.27 12.70 3.67
N ASP A 82 -3.36 13.51 4.72
CA ASP A 82 -4.02 14.82 4.65
C ASP A 82 -3.33 15.78 3.65
N PHE A 83 -2.00 15.72 3.54
CA PHE A 83 -1.23 16.59 2.64
C PHE A 83 -1.44 16.21 1.18
N VAL A 84 -1.43 14.91 0.87
CA VAL A 84 -1.74 14.39 -0.46
C VAL A 84 -3.19 14.72 -0.84
N MET A 85 -4.14 14.55 0.09
CA MET A 85 -5.56 14.85 -0.15
C MET A 85 -5.85 16.34 -0.32
N ALA A 86 -5.04 17.21 0.26
CA ALA A 86 -5.14 18.66 0.14
C ALA A 86 -4.35 19.24 -1.05
N ASP A 87 -3.74 18.39 -1.89
CA ASP A 87 -2.89 18.80 -3.02
C ASP A 87 -1.76 19.76 -2.59
N VAL A 88 -1.14 19.46 -1.43
CA VAL A 88 0.01 20.21 -0.93
C VAL A 88 1.18 20.09 -1.90
N ALA A 89 1.91 21.20 -2.10
CA ALA A 89 3.07 21.25 -2.97
C ALA A 89 4.05 20.07 -2.73
N GLU A 90 4.42 19.38 -3.80
CA GLU A 90 5.26 18.16 -3.77
C GLU A 90 6.56 18.32 -2.99
N GLY A 91 7.14 19.53 -2.95
CA GLY A 91 8.32 19.82 -2.15
C GLY A 91 8.13 19.52 -0.66
N VAL A 92 7.00 19.92 -0.09
CA VAL A 92 6.71 19.70 1.35
C VAL A 92 6.38 18.24 1.62
N VAL A 93 5.63 17.59 0.72
CA VAL A 93 5.35 16.14 0.79
C VAL A 93 6.67 15.35 0.76
N ARG A 94 7.61 15.74 -0.10
CA ARG A 94 8.95 15.13 -0.17
C ARG A 94 9.74 15.34 1.11
N ASP A 95 9.68 16.51 1.74
CA ASP A 95 10.40 16.76 2.99
C ASP A 95 9.86 15.86 4.12
N LEU A 96 8.53 15.72 4.24
CA LEU A 96 7.90 14.78 5.18
C LEU A 96 8.33 13.32 4.93
N LYS A 97 8.39 12.89 3.67
CA LYS A 97 8.91 11.56 3.30
C LYS A 97 10.39 11.38 3.66
N THR A 98 11.19 12.43 3.47
CA THR A 98 12.62 12.41 3.79
C THR A 98 12.84 12.21 5.29
N GLU A 99 12.04 12.88 6.13
CA GLU A 99 12.06 12.69 7.58
C GLU A 99 11.65 11.25 7.96
N LEU A 100 10.57 10.72 7.38
CA LEU A 100 10.14 9.32 7.58
C LEU A 100 11.26 8.31 7.27
N ILE A 101 11.92 8.48 6.12
CA ILE A 101 13.07 7.65 5.73
C ILE A 101 14.24 7.86 6.70
N GLY A 102 14.46 9.10 7.16
CA GLY A 102 15.47 9.46 8.15
C GLY A 102 15.28 8.70 9.46
N PHE A 103 14.05 8.62 9.96
CA PHE A 103 13.72 7.86 11.17
C PHE A 103 14.03 6.37 11.01
N TRP A 104 13.57 5.74 9.92
CA TRP A 104 13.87 4.32 9.69
C TRP A 104 15.36 4.03 9.50
N LYS A 105 16.14 5.00 9.00
CA LYS A 105 17.60 4.88 8.91
C LYS A 105 18.24 4.99 10.29
N ALA A 106 17.85 5.98 11.09
CA ALA A 106 18.39 6.21 12.42
C ALA A 106 18.17 5.01 13.35
N GLU A 107 17.02 4.36 13.25
CA GLU A 107 16.67 3.18 14.05
C GLU A 107 17.08 1.85 13.40
N ASN A 108 17.65 1.88 12.19
CA ASN A 108 17.95 0.69 11.39
C ASN A 108 16.74 -0.27 11.26
N THR A 109 15.55 0.29 11.02
CA THR A 109 14.28 -0.42 11.00
C THR A 109 14.26 -1.55 9.95
N PRO A 110 13.88 -2.79 10.29
CA PRO A 110 13.68 -3.86 9.31
C PRO A 110 12.61 -3.51 8.26
N MET A 111 12.73 -4.01 7.02
CA MET A 111 11.78 -3.70 5.94
C MET A 111 10.34 -4.11 6.28
N LYS A 112 10.18 -5.22 7.01
CA LYS A 112 8.88 -5.68 7.52
C LYS A 112 8.25 -4.66 8.46
N GLU A 113 9.03 -4.15 9.39
CA GLU A 113 8.56 -3.19 10.38
C GLU A 113 8.24 -1.84 9.72
N ALA A 114 9.12 -1.38 8.83
CA ALA A 114 8.88 -0.19 8.00
C ALA A 114 7.61 -0.31 7.13
N LEU A 115 7.31 -1.50 6.60
CA LEU A 115 6.08 -1.75 5.84
C LEU A 115 4.84 -1.66 6.74
N ASN A 116 4.90 -2.25 7.95
CA ASN A 116 3.81 -2.20 8.92
C ASN A 116 3.49 -0.77 9.38
N HIS A 117 4.50 0.10 9.47
CA HIS A 117 4.32 1.51 9.80
C HIS A 117 3.44 2.26 8.81
N LEU A 118 3.37 1.83 7.55
CA LEU A 118 2.59 2.50 6.51
C LEU A 118 1.08 2.29 6.63
N ARG A 119 0.62 1.31 7.41
CA ARG A 119 -0.81 1.12 7.75
C ARG A 119 -1.75 1.12 6.53
N PHE A 120 -1.41 0.32 5.53
CA PHE A 120 -2.21 0.16 4.31
C PHE A 120 -3.65 -0.30 4.58
N ASP A 121 -3.90 -0.90 5.73
CA ASP A 121 -5.22 -1.31 6.21
C ASP A 121 -6.15 -0.12 6.51
N LYS A 122 -5.61 1.09 6.68
CA LYS A 122 -6.35 2.26 7.18
C LYS A 122 -6.58 3.36 6.16
N THR A 123 -6.00 3.25 4.96
CA THR A 123 -6.27 4.19 3.87
C THR A 123 -6.75 3.43 2.63
N THR A 124 -7.92 3.83 2.13
CA THR A 124 -8.50 3.32 0.87
C THR A 124 -8.15 4.22 -0.31
N VAL A 125 -7.46 5.34 -0.07
CA VAL A 125 -7.08 6.30 -1.11
C VAL A 125 -5.87 5.77 -1.86
N LEU A 126 -6.08 5.37 -3.12
CA LEU A 126 -5.04 4.78 -3.97
C LEU A 126 -3.80 5.66 -4.12
N LEU A 127 -3.99 6.97 -4.31
CA LEU A 127 -2.87 7.91 -4.45
C LEU A 127 -2.00 7.96 -3.18
N VAL A 128 -2.61 7.93 -2.00
CA VAL A 128 -1.90 7.93 -0.71
C VAL A 128 -1.14 6.61 -0.54
N ARG A 129 -1.76 5.47 -0.85
CA ARG A 129 -1.11 4.15 -0.82
C ARG A 129 0.13 4.11 -1.71
N GLU A 130 0.02 4.61 -2.94
CA GLU A 130 1.14 4.67 -3.89
C GLU A 130 2.27 5.55 -3.34
N ARG A 131 1.94 6.68 -2.72
CA ARG A 131 2.94 7.58 -2.10
C ARG A 131 3.64 6.93 -0.91
N LEU A 132 2.92 6.22 -0.06
CA LEU A 132 3.45 5.48 1.08
C LEU A 132 4.36 4.33 0.61
N LEU A 133 3.93 3.52 -0.37
CA LEU A 133 4.74 2.45 -0.95
C LEU A 133 6.02 2.98 -1.57
N ASN A 134 5.95 4.10 -2.32
CA ASN A 134 7.13 4.76 -2.86
C ASN A 134 8.14 5.14 -1.76
N THR A 135 7.67 5.70 -0.63
CA THR A 135 8.54 6.03 0.50
C THR A 135 9.25 4.79 1.07
N TRP A 136 8.55 3.66 1.19
CA TRP A 136 9.16 2.40 1.65
C TRP A 136 10.14 1.81 0.62
N LEU A 137 9.85 1.94 -0.68
CA LEU A 137 10.77 1.56 -1.74
C LEU A 137 12.06 2.40 -1.69
N GLU A 138 11.92 3.72 -1.54
CA GLU A 138 13.05 4.64 -1.39
C GLU A 138 13.90 4.30 -0.17
N TYR A 139 13.27 3.95 0.96
CA TYR A 139 13.99 3.46 2.13
C TYR A 139 14.78 2.19 1.83
N GLY A 140 14.15 1.16 1.24
CA GLY A 140 14.84 -0.08 0.91
C GLY A 140 16.02 0.13 -0.05
N ASN A 141 15.86 1.00 -1.05
CA ASN A 141 16.92 1.32 -2.01
C ASN A 141 18.17 1.96 -1.36
N THR A 142 18.08 2.41 -0.11
CA THR A 142 19.24 2.89 0.65
C THR A 142 20.11 1.75 1.20
N LYS A 143 19.60 0.50 1.19
CA LYS A 143 20.27 -0.72 1.65
C LYS A 143 20.69 -1.58 0.44
N LYS A 144 21.93 -2.09 0.44
CA LYS A 144 22.40 -3.01 -0.61
C LYS A 144 21.73 -4.38 -0.46
N GLY A 145 21.26 -4.96 -1.57
CA GLY A 145 20.72 -6.34 -1.59
C GLY A 145 19.36 -6.52 -0.92
N VAL A 146 18.63 -5.42 -0.69
CA VAL A 146 17.39 -5.38 0.11
C VAL A 146 16.21 -6.15 -0.50
N THR A 147 16.27 -6.53 -1.78
CA THR A 147 15.12 -7.11 -2.51
C THR A 147 14.57 -8.33 -1.80
N LYS A 148 15.44 -9.18 -1.22
CA LYS A 148 15.00 -10.35 -0.45
C LYS A 148 14.24 -9.94 0.82
N GLU A 149 14.74 -8.97 1.56
CA GLU A 149 14.11 -8.45 2.78
C GLU A 149 12.75 -7.78 2.47
N MET A 150 12.65 -7.10 1.32
CA MET A 150 11.39 -6.54 0.82
C MET A 150 10.37 -7.62 0.47
N VAL A 151 10.81 -8.71 -0.18
CA VAL A 151 9.95 -9.86 -0.47
C VAL A 151 9.50 -10.51 0.85
N GLU A 152 10.42 -10.76 1.78
CA GLU A 152 10.11 -11.33 3.11
C GLU A 152 9.15 -10.43 3.92
N ALA A 153 9.25 -9.11 3.78
CA ALA A 153 8.32 -8.16 4.38
C ALA A 153 6.90 -8.30 3.80
N ILE A 154 6.78 -8.27 2.47
CA ILE A 154 5.52 -8.54 1.76
C ILE A 154 4.98 -9.91 2.16
N ASP A 155 5.86 -10.90 2.32
CA ASP A 155 5.50 -12.26 2.65
C ASP A 155 4.88 -12.46 4.04
N SER A 156 5.15 -11.51 4.92
CA SER A 156 4.63 -11.52 6.28
C SER A 156 3.23 -10.92 6.41
N CYS A 157 2.73 -10.27 5.36
CA CYS A 157 1.36 -9.78 5.29
C CYS A 157 0.38 -10.94 5.05
N ASP A 158 -0.88 -10.73 5.41
CA ASP A 158 -1.94 -11.64 4.97
C ASP A 158 -2.06 -11.66 3.43
N ASP A 159 -2.68 -12.72 2.93
CA ASP A 159 -2.74 -13.01 1.50
C ASP A 159 -3.44 -11.89 0.71
N GLU A 160 -4.50 -11.26 1.25
CA GLU A 160 -5.21 -10.17 0.59
C GLU A 160 -4.35 -8.90 0.48
N MET A 161 -3.68 -8.54 1.59
CA MET A 161 -2.76 -7.40 1.65
C MET A 161 -1.56 -7.61 0.73
N ARG A 162 -1.01 -8.84 0.68
CA ARG A 162 0.05 -9.23 -0.27
C ARG A 162 -0.32 -8.89 -1.71
N VAL A 163 -1.48 -9.35 -2.16
CA VAL A 163 -1.94 -9.09 -3.54
C VAL A 163 -2.15 -7.60 -3.75
N ALA A 164 -2.76 -6.90 -2.78
CA ALA A 164 -2.98 -5.46 -2.89
C ALA A 164 -1.67 -4.67 -3.01
N ILE A 165 -0.63 -5.04 -2.25
CA ILE A 165 0.71 -4.43 -2.34
C ILE A 165 1.33 -4.72 -3.71
N LEU A 166 1.27 -5.95 -4.21
CA LEU A 166 1.83 -6.31 -5.53
C LEU A 166 1.16 -5.54 -6.67
N GLU A 167 -0.15 -5.36 -6.58
CA GLU A 167 -0.93 -4.59 -7.55
C GLU A 167 -0.57 -3.10 -7.54
N ASP A 168 -0.34 -2.52 -6.38
CA ASP A 168 0.09 -1.13 -6.26
C ASP A 168 1.54 -0.95 -6.69
N LEU A 169 2.44 -1.88 -6.31
CA LEU A 169 3.83 -1.85 -6.73
C LEU A 169 3.96 -1.89 -8.25
N ARG A 170 3.15 -2.67 -8.96
CA ARG A 170 3.17 -2.74 -10.44
C ARG A 170 2.91 -1.39 -11.11
N LYS A 171 2.20 -0.47 -10.44
CA LYS A 171 1.92 0.87 -10.97
C LYS A 171 3.13 1.80 -10.83
N ILE A 172 4.07 1.46 -9.96
CA ILE A 172 5.28 2.24 -9.69
C ILE A 172 6.38 1.80 -10.67
N LYS A 173 6.94 2.76 -11.40
CA LYS A 173 8.02 2.50 -12.37
C LYS A 173 9.26 1.95 -11.67
N GLY A 174 9.84 0.86 -12.20
CA GLY A 174 11.10 0.29 -11.73
C GLY A 174 10.96 -0.81 -10.66
N THR A 175 9.73 -1.20 -10.33
CA THR A 175 9.44 -2.28 -9.36
C THR A 175 9.26 -3.66 -10.03
N ASP A 176 9.30 -3.76 -11.36
CA ASP A 176 8.99 -4.98 -12.11
C ASP A 176 9.75 -6.21 -11.60
N GLY A 177 11.04 -6.04 -11.28
CA GLY A 177 11.89 -7.10 -10.74
C GLY A 177 11.45 -7.55 -9.35
N LEU A 178 11.10 -6.61 -8.46
CA LEU A 178 10.59 -6.90 -7.12
C LEU A 178 9.24 -7.60 -7.20
N VAL A 179 8.29 -7.07 -7.99
CA VAL A 179 6.96 -7.65 -8.18
C VAL A 179 7.08 -9.07 -8.73
N LYS A 180 7.92 -9.29 -9.75
CA LYS A 180 8.16 -10.63 -10.31
C LYS A 180 8.71 -11.59 -9.26
N PHE A 181 9.66 -11.15 -8.44
CA PHE A 181 10.24 -12.02 -7.42
C PHE A 181 9.23 -12.37 -6.32
N ALA A 182 8.52 -11.37 -5.78
CA ALA A 182 7.49 -11.58 -4.76
C ALA A 182 6.33 -12.44 -5.28
N LEU A 183 5.88 -12.22 -6.52
CA LEU A 183 4.81 -12.99 -7.13
C LEU A 183 5.21 -14.46 -7.35
N ASN A 184 6.45 -14.73 -7.76
CA ASN A 184 6.95 -16.11 -7.85
C ASN A 184 6.99 -16.79 -6.47
N HIS A 185 7.38 -16.07 -5.42
CA HIS A 185 7.39 -16.61 -4.07
C HIS A 185 5.97 -16.93 -3.58
N LEU A 186 5.01 -16.03 -3.85
CA LEU A 186 3.59 -16.27 -3.60
C LEU A 186 3.08 -17.51 -4.36
N MET A 187 3.43 -17.68 -5.63
CA MET A 187 3.03 -18.88 -6.37
C MET A 187 3.59 -20.15 -5.75
N THR A 188 4.88 -20.21 -5.41
CA THR A 188 5.48 -21.37 -4.73
C THR A 188 4.75 -21.70 -3.44
N TYR A 189 4.48 -20.69 -2.60
CA TYR A 189 3.73 -20.84 -1.36
C TYR A 189 2.32 -21.41 -1.58
N LEU A 190 1.60 -20.95 -2.61
CA LEU A 190 0.28 -21.46 -2.96
C LEU A 190 0.35 -22.89 -3.54
N GLU A 191 1.39 -23.20 -4.34
CA GLU A 191 1.63 -24.53 -4.92
C GLU A 191 1.87 -25.57 -3.82
N GLU A 192 2.72 -25.25 -2.83
CA GLU A 192 3.01 -26.11 -1.67
C GLU A 192 1.75 -26.43 -0.85
N ARG A 193 0.85 -25.44 -0.74
CA ARG A 193 -0.45 -25.59 -0.07
C ARG A 193 -1.52 -26.21 -0.96
N LYS A 194 -1.19 -26.52 -2.22
CA LYS A 194 -2.09 -27.10 -3.23
C LYS A 194 -3.37 -26.28 -3.42
N VAL A 195 -3.25 -24.96 -3.40
CA VAL A 195 -4.40 -24.06 -3.60
C VAL A 195 -4.96 -24.25 -5.01
N ASP A 196 -6.27 -24.35 -5.12
CA ASP A 196 -6.96 -24.56 -6.39
C ASP A 196 -6.69 -23.41 -7.38
N ALA A 197 -6.32 -23.72 -8.62
CA ALA A 197 -5.97 -22.71 -9.63
C ALA A 197 -7.13 -21.77 -9.99
N ASN A 198 -8.38 -22.23 -9.86
CA ASN A 198 -9.58 -21.40 -10.01
C ASN A 198 -9.70 -20.38 -8.87
N LEU A 199 -9.33 -20.76 -7.65
CA LEU A 199 -9.28 -19.84 -6.51
C LEU A 199 -8.14 -18.83 -6.69
N VAL A 200 -6.95 -19.27 -7.12
CA VAL A 200 -5.81 -18.37 -7.37
C VAL A 200 -6.15 -17.34 -8.46
N TYR A 201 -6.91 -17.71 -9.49
CA TYR A 201 -7.35 -16.78 -10.53
C TYR A 201 -8.15 -15.61 -9.95
N LYS A 202 -9.14 -15.91 -9.10
CA LYS A 202 -9.98 -14.90 -8.41
C LYS A 202 -9.20 -14.13 -7.36
N PHE A 203 -8.33 -14.81 -6.62
CA PHE A 203 -7.48 -14.22 -5.59
C PHE A 203 -6.55 -13.15 -6.16
N LEU A 204 -5.99 -13.38 -7.36
CA LEU A 204 -5.22 -12.40 -8.12
C LEU A 204 -6.10 -11.38 -8.87
N LYS A 205 -7.42 -11.41 -8.67
CA LYS A 205 -8.41 -10.52 -9.28
C LYS A 205 -8.42 -10.54 -10.81
N LEU A 206 -7.94 -11.64 -11.42
CA LEU A 206 -7.81 -11.77 -12.87
C LEU A 206 -9.17 -11.96 -13.58
N ASP A 207 -10.24 -12.13 -12.82
CA ASP A 207 -11.63 -12.18 -13.25
C ASP A 207 -12.27 -10.78 -13.40
N GLN A 208 -11.56 -9.72 -12.99
CA GLN A 208 -12.09 -8.36 -13.05
C GLN A 208 -11.81 -7.69 -14.42
N PRO A 209 -12.74 -6.86 -14.95
CA PRO A 209 -12.60 -6.21 -16.26
C PRO A 209 -11.39 -5.28 -16.40
N GLU A 210 -10.89 -4.74 -15.29
CA GLU A 210 -9.72 -3.86 -15.25
C GLU A 210 -8.43 -4.59 -15.69
N TYR A 211 -8.44 -5.92 -15.69
CA TYR A 211 -7.34 -6.77 -16.16
C TYR A 211 -7.50 -7.22 -17.62
N LYS A 212 -8.40 -6.58 -18.39
CA LYS A 212 -8.61 -6.85 -19.83
C LYS A 212 -7.38 -6.55 -20.70
N GLN A 213 -6.38 -5.82 -20.18
CA GLN A 213 -5.14 -5.60 -20.93
C GLN A 213 -4.40 -6.93 -21.15
N PRO A 214 -3.98 -7.22 -22.39
CA PRO A 214 -3.34 -8.50 -22.71
C PRO A 214 -2.00 -8.63 -21.99
N ARG A 215 -1.73 -9.81 -21.41
CA ARG A 215 -0.42 -10.25 -20.90
C ARG A 215 0.15 -9.41 -19.75
N THR A 216 -0.59 -9.35 -18.65
CA THR A 216 -0.01 -8.88 -17.39
C THR A 216 0.92 -9.95 -16.81
N LEU A 217 1.95 -9.52 -16.07
CA LEU A 217 2.82 -10.41 -15.30
C LEU A 217 2.02 -11.35 -14.37
N HIS A 218 0.89 -10.87 -13.84
CA HIS A 218 0.02 -11.64 -12.95
C HIS A 218 -0.70 -12.77 -13.70
N PHE A 219 -1.26 -12.46 -14.88
CA PHE A 219 -1.90 -13.48 -15.72
C PHE A 219 -0.89 -14.52 -16.21
N GLU A 220 0.28 -14.10 -16.72
CA GLU A 220 1.32 -15.05 -17.18
C GLU A 220 1.80 -15.97 -16.05
N THR A 221 1.91 -15.43 -14.85
CA THR A 221 2.33 -16.19 -13.66
C THR A 221 1.24 -17.18 -13.23
N TRP A 222 -0.02 -16.75 -13.23
CA TRP A 222 -1.15 -17.64 -12.97
C TRP A 222 -1.28 -18.75 -14.01
N VAL A 223 -1.08 -18.48 -15.31
CA VAL A 223 -1.11 -19.50 -16.36
C VAL A 223 -0.08 -20.60 -16.09
N ARG A 224 1.15 -20.24 -15.68
CA ARG A 224 2.19 -21.20 -15.30
C ARG A 224 1.80 -22.01 -14.06
N TYR A 225 1.20 -21.34 -13.06
CA TYR A 225 0.68 -21.97 -11.86
C TYR A 225 -0.43 -22.98 -12.19
N ALA A 226 -1.43 -22.59 -12.98
CA ALA A 226 -2.55 -23.43 -13.38
C ALA A 226 -2.08 -24.69 -14.12
N ALA A 227 -1.12 -24.55 -15.04
CA ALA A 227 -0.52 -25.68 -15.75
C ALA A 227 0.23 -26.66 -14.84
N ARG A 228 0.64 -26.24 -13.64
CA ARG A 228 1.26 -27.12 -12.63
C ARG A 228 0.25 -27.66 -11.62
N SER A 229 -0.89 -26.99 -11.45
CA SER A 229 -1.93 -27.38 -10.49
C SER A 229 -2.51 -28.76 -10.80
N PRO A 230 -2.60 -29.67 -9.81
CA PRO A 230 -3.17 -31.00 -10.03
C PRO A 230 -4.67 -30.96 -10.40
N ILE A 231 -5.35 -29.85 -10.12
CA ILE A 231 -6.78 -29.66 -10.37
C ILE A 231 -6.96 -28.97 -11.72
N LEU A 232 -7.90 -29.47 -12.53
CA LEU A 232 -8.27 -28.85 -13.79
C LEU A 232 -9.07 -27.56 -13.57
N LEU A 233 -8.93 -26.62 -14.51
CA LEU A 233 -9.75 -25.41 -14.49
C LEU A 233 -11.23 -25.77 -14.70
N SER A 234 -12.10 -25.13 -13.94
CA SER A 234 -13.54 -25.26 -14.12
C SER A 234 -13.96 -24.59 -15.43
N LYS A 235 -15.09 -25.05 -15.98
CA LYS A 235 -15.71 -24.41 -17.15
C LYS A 235 -15.92 -22.91 -16.93
N SER A 236 -16.40 -22.53 -15.75
CA SER A 236 -16.64 -21.13 -15.39
C SER A 236 -15.37 -20.27 -15.39
N THR A 237 -14.24 -20.80 -14.94
CA THR A 237 -12.95 -20.09 -15.00
C THR A 237 -12.49 -19.93 -16.44
N LEU A 238 -12.64 -20.96 -17.28
CA LEU A 238 -12.28 -20.89 -18.69
C LEU A 238 -13.15 -19.88 -19.44
N GLU A 239 -14.46 -19.86 -19.19
CA GLU A 239 -15.38 -18.83 -19.70
C GLU A 239 -14.96 -17.42 -19.25
N SER A 240 -14.59 -17.25 -17.97
CA SER A 240 -14.08 -15.98 -17.46
C SER A 240 -12.79 -15.55 -18.16
N VAL A 241 -11.85 -16.47 -18.37
CA VAL A 241 -10.61 -16.18 -19.09
C VAL A 241 -10.89 -15.74 -20.51
N PHE A 242 -11.79 -16.43 -21.23
CA PHE A 242 -12.21 -16.02 -22.56
C PHE A 242 -12.84 -14.63 -22.57
N ASN A 243 -13.77 -14.37 -21.65
CA ASN A 243 -14.50 -13.10 -21.59
C ASN A 243 -13.61 -11.90 -21.23
N ILE A 244 -12.61 -12.09 -20.37
CA ILE A 244 -11.72 -11.02 -19.89
C ILE A 244 -10.46 -10.90 -20.75
N HIS A 245 -9.81 -12.01 -21.09
CA HIS A 245 -8.49 -12.06 -21.74
C HIS A 245 -8.55 -12.49 -23.21
N GLY A 246 -9.74 -12.82 -23.73
CA GLY A 246 -9.98 -13.18 -25.12
C GLY A 246 -9.34 -14.51 -25.54
N ASP A 247 -9.31 -14.74 -26.85
CA ASP A 247 -8.67 -15.90 -27.47
C ASP A 247 -7.20 -16.03 -27.09
N VAL A 248 -6.52 -14.90 -26.90
CA VAL A 248 -5.11 -14.86 -26.48
C VAL A 248 -4.95 -15.51 -25.11
N GLY A 249 -5.83 -15.23 -24.16
CA GLY A 249 -5.80 -15.84 -22.83
C GLY A 249 -5.95 -17.36 -22.88
N ILE A 250 -6.92 -17.84 -23.67
CA ILE A 250 -7.16 -19.28 -23.87
C ILE A 250 -5.95 -19.94 -24.56
N LEU A 251 -5.37 -19.29 -25.56
CA LEU A 251 -4.19 -19.79 -26.27
C LEU A 251 -2.97 -19.94 -25.34
N GLU A 252 -2.71 -18.97 -24.46
CA GLU A 252 -1.60 -19.08 -23.50
C GLU A 252 -1.83 -20.20 -22.48
N LEU A 253 -3.07 -20.42 -22.03
CA LEU A 253 -3.43 -21.59 -21.23
C LEU A 253 -3.16 -22.90 -22.00
N ALA A 254 -3.63 -23.02 -23.23
CA ALA A 254 -3.42 -24.21 -24.04
C ALA A 254 -1.93 -24.53 -24.23
N LYS A 255 -1.09 -23.52 -24.48
CA LYS A 255 0.38 -23.65 -24.56
C LYS A 255 1.02 -24.04 -23.22
N ALA A 256 0.48 -23.59 -22.09
CA ALA A 256 1.04 -23.94 -20.80
C ALA A 256 0.70 -25.40 -20.43
N TYR A 257 -0.55 -25.82 -20.67
CA TYR A 257 -1.00 -27.20 -20.47
C TYR A 257 -0.38 -28.18 -21.49
N SER A 258 -0.04 -27.74 -22.70
CA SER A 258 0.65 -28.58 -23.68
C SER A 258 1.98 -29.13 -23.20
N ASN A 259 2.64 -28.38 -22.33
CA ASN A 259 3.93 -28.74 -21.77
C ASN A 259 3.79 -29.75 -20.61
N ARG A 260 2.57 -30.03 -20.12
CA ARG A 260 2.29 -31.22 -19.33
C ARG A 260 2.24 -32.42 -20.27
N ARG A 261 3.19 -33.35 -20.15
CA ARG A 261 3.06 -34.64 -20.84
C ARG A 261 1.77 -35.35 -20.37
N LYS A 262 0.77 -35.32 -21.25
CA LYS A 262 -0.45 -36.17 -21.39
C LYS A 262 -1.77 -35.37 -21.41
N ASP A 263 -2.38 -35.47 -22.60
CA ASP A 263 -3.76 -35.25 -23.03
C ASP A 263 -4.37 -33.84 -22.99
N PHE A 264 -4.63 -33.35 -24.21
CA PHE A 264 -5.20 -32.07 -24.63
C PHE A 264 -6.72 -32.10 -24.91
N SER A 265 -7.35 -33.28 -24.83
CA SER A 265 -8.66 -33.52 -25.43
C SER A 265 -9.80 -32.73 -24.78
N TYR A 266 -9.63 -32.20 -23.56
CA TYR A 266 -10.68 -31.48 -22.83
C TYR A 266 -10.67 -29.96 -23.03
N LEU A 267 -9.59 -29.36 -23.56
CA LEU A 267 -9.51 -27.91 -23.82
C LEU A 267 -10.00 -27.50 -25.22
N LEU A 268 -10.18 -28.46 -26.13
CA LEU A 268 -10.52 -28.20 -27.54
C LEU A 268 -12.02 -28.35 -27.85
N ASN A 269 -12.87 -28.56 -26.83
CA ASN A 269 -14.32 -28.70 -26.98
C ASN A 269 -15.09 -27.43 -26.54
N PHE A 270 -14.47 -26.26 -26.63
CA PHE A 270 -15.11 -24.96 -26.41
C PHE A 270 -15.69 -24.40 -27.71
#